data_AF-A0A553JIZ3-F1
#
_entry.id   AF-A0A553JIZ3-F1
#
_cell.length_a   1.000
_cell.length_b   1.000
_cell.length_c   1.000
_cell.angle_alpha   90.00
_cell.angle_beta   90.00
_cell.angle_gamma   90.00
#
_symmetry.space_group_name_H-M   'P 1'
#
loop_
_entity.id
_entity.type
_entity.pdbx_description
1 polymer ?
#
loop_
_entity_poly.entity_id
_entity_poly.type
_entity_poly.pdbx_seq_one_letter_code
_entity_poly.pdbx_strand_id
1 'polypeptide(L)'
;MNPNMKQLMKLSGFFRVFVLIATAVVVVYLGYSYLIEGEIRFSTSHLFLEAWHDERASKGILLAIQIPLFLTLLIGVYWLQKLLSYYQQGLFFGRESMHCYLWLIWLKVFDFVLEMVQPLVTGFYHRSIFKESSIELPIDFGDFTTILLMLIIVYLLKAAKEIEEENREFI
;
A
#
# COMPACT_ATOMS: atom_id res chain seq x y z
N MET A 1 -8.53 4.30 32.90
CA MET A 1 -7.90 4.12 31.56
C MET A 1 -6.40 3.98 31.76
N ASN A 2 -5.83 2.85 31.32
CA ASN A 2 -4.44 2.47 31.54
C ASN A 2 -3.48 3.52 30.92
N PRO A 3 -2.40 3.96 31.61
CA PRO A 3 -1.41 4.90 31.06
C PRO A 3 -0.84 4.47 29.70
N ASN A 4 -0.71 3.16 29.47
CA ASN A 4 -0.23 2.60 28.20
C ASN A 4 -1.19 2.91 27.04
N MET A 5 -2.51 2.86 27.26
CA MET A 5 -3.51 3.22 26.23
C MET A 5 -3.42 4.71 25.87
N LYS A 6 -3.20 5.59 26.85
CA LYS A 6 -3.04 7.03 26.58
C LYS A 6 -1.80 7.32 25.74
N GLN A 7 -0.70 6.60 25.97
CA GLN A 7 0.51 6.71 25.14
C GLN A 7 0.25 6.22 23.72
N LEU A 8 -0.42 5.07 23.54
CA LEU A 8 -0.78 4.53 22.24
C LEU A 8 -1.70 5.46 21.45
N MET A 9 -2.67 6.12 22.10
CA MET A 9 -3.54 7.10 21.45
C MET A 9 -2.77 8.31 20.93
N LYS A 10 -1.83 8.85 21.72
CA LYS A 10 -0.95 9.96 21.29
C LYS A 10 -0.04 9.55 20.14
N LEU A 11 0.55 8.37 20.23
CA LEU A 11 1.43 7.82 19.21
C LEU A 11 0.69 7.61 17.89
N SER A 12 -0.55 7.11 17.95
CA SER A 12 -1.41 6.94 16.77
C SER A 12 -1.72 8.27 16.08
N GLY A 13 -1.99 9.33 16.86
CA GLY A 13 -2.17 10.68 16.32
C GLY A 13 -0.91 11.22 15.63
N PHE A 14 0.27 10.99 16.21
CA PHE A 14 1.55 11.33 15.58
C PHE A 14 1.76 10.60 14.26
N PHE A 15 1.58 9.28 14.24
CA PHE A 15 1.71 8.47 13.02
C PHE A 15 0.73 8.90 11.93
N ARG A 16 -0.47 9.35 12.32
CA ARG A 16 -1.47 9.83 11.38
C ARG A 16 -0.99 11.05 10.60
N VAL A 17 -0.43 12.04 11.29
CA VAL A 17 0.18 13.22 10.66
C VAL A 17 1.40 12.83 9.84
N PHE A 18 2.26 11.97 10.40
CA PHE A 18 3.46 11.50 9.72
C PHE A 18 3.16 10.82 8.37
N VAL A 19 2.17 9.92 8.34
CA VAL A 19 1.73 9.24 7.11
C VAL A 19 1.25 10.26 6.07
N LEU A 20 0.46 11.26 6.45
CA LEU A 20 0.00 12.29 5.51
C LEU A 20 1.15 13.10 4.92
N ILE A 21 2.11 13.51 5.76
CA ILE A 21 3.30 14.25 5.31
C ILE A 21 4.12 13.38 4.35
N ALA A 22 4.39 12.13 4.71
CA ALA A 22 5.14 11.20 3.88
C ALA A 22 4.45 10.98 2.51
N THR A 23 3.14 10.75 2.51
CA THR A 23 2.37 10.63 1.27
C THR A 23 2.39 11.91 0.44
N ALA A 24 2.24 13.08 1.07
CA ALA A 24 2.29 14.36 0.36
C ALA A 24 3.65 14.57 -0.31
N VAL A 25 4.75 14.24 0.37
CA VAL A 25 6.10 14.31 -0.20
C VAL A 25 6.23 13.40 -1.42
N VAL A 26 5.75 12.16 -1.34
CA VAL A 26 5.79 11.21 -2.47
C VAL A 26 4.96 11.72 -3.65
N VAL A 27 3.73 12.18 -3.41
CA VAL A 27 2.85 12.72 -4.47
C VAL A 27 3.45 13.96 -5.13
N VAL A 28 4.02 14.87 -4.34
CA VAL A 28 4.70 16.08 -4.86
C VAL A 28 5.92 15.70 -5.68
N TYR A 29 6.75 14.77 -5.21
CA TYR A 29 7.92 14.29 -5.94
C TYR A 29 7.55 13.66 -7.29
N LEU A 30 6.50 12.83 -7.31
CA LEU A 30 6.03 12.20 -8.55
C LEU A 30 5.42 13.21 -9.51
N GLY A 31 4.64 14.16 -9.00
CA GLY A 31 4.10 15.25 -9.80
C GLY A 31 5.20 16.14 -10.39
N TYR A 32 6.23 16.44 -9.61
CA TYR A 32 7.41 17.18 -10.05
C TYR A 32 8.14 16.43 -11.17
N SER A 33 8.45 15.15 -10.97
CA SER A 33 9.16 14.32 -11.96
C SER A 33 8.35 14.22 -13.27
N TYR A 34 7.03 14.05 -13.18
CA TYR A 34 6.18 13.99 -14.39
C TYR A 34 6.08 15.33 -15.13
N LEU A 35 5.88 16.45 -14.41
CA LEU A 35 5.62 17.75 -15.03
C LEU A 35 6.88 18.45 -15.52
N ILE A 36 8.03 18.25 -14.85
CA ILE A 36 9.27 18.98 -15.13
C ILE A 36 10.27 18.08 -15.86
N GLU A 37 10.46 16.84 -15.41
CA GLU A 37 11.42 15.91 -16.03
C GLU A 37 10.77 15.12 -17.16
N GLY A 38 9.43 15.05 -17.20
CA GLY A 38 8.70 14.24 -18.17
C GLY A 38 8.83 12.74 -17.91
N GLU A 39 9.31 12.34 -16.72
CA GLU A 39 9.55 10.96 -16.31
C GLU A 39 8.53 10.50 -15.27
N ILE A 40 8.22 9.21 -15.27
CA ILE A 40 7.41 8.59 -14.21
C ILE A 40 8.26 7.57 -13.48
N ARG A 41 8.79 7.99 -12.33
CA ARG A 41 9.66 7.16 -11.47
C ARG A 41 8.89 6.26 -10.51
N PHE A 42 7.71 5.81 -10.93
CA PHE A 42 6.89 4.86 -10.16
C PHE A 42 7.32 3.41 -10.42
N SER A 43 7.96 3.13 -11.57
CA SER A 43 8.44 1.79 -11.93
C SER A 43 9.95 1.78 -12.12
N THR A 44 10.58 0.75 -11.58
CA THR A 44 12.01 0.43 -11.75
C THR A 44 12.25 -0.52 -12.93
N SER A 45 11.21 -0.92 -13.66
CA SER A 45 11.35 -1.84 -14.78
C SER A 45 12.10 -1.18 -15.93
N HIS A 46 13.21 -1.80 -16.34
CA HIS A 46 13.96 -1.38 -17.52
C HIS A 46 13.07 -1.35 -18.77
N LEU A 47 12.15 -2.32 -18.92
CA LEU A 47 11.21 -2.39 -20.04
C LEU A 47 10.24 -1.19 -20.06
N PHE A 48 9.80 -0.75 -18.88
CA PHE A 48 8.94 0.43 -18.78
C PHE A 48 9.71 1.69 -19.17
N LEU A 49 10.94 1.85 -18.66
CA LEU A 49 11.76 3.03 -18.91
C LEU A 49 12.15 3.14 -20.39
N GLU A 50 12.51 2.02 -21.01
CA GLU A 50 12.83 1.96 -22.44
C GLU A 50 11.60 2.29 -23.30
N ALA A 51 10.44 1.70 -22.98
CA ALA A 51 9.19 2.06 -23.65
C ALA A 51 8.80 3.52 -23.41
N TRP A 52 9.09 4.10 -22.25
CA TRP A 52 8.75 5.50 -21.94
C TRP A 52 9.50 6.52 -22.80
N HIS A 53 10.72 6.19 -23.21
CA HIS A 53 11.58 7.06 -24.02
C HIS A 53 11.45 6.83 -25.54
N ASP A 54 10.74 5.78 -25.98
CA ASP A 54 10.52 5.52 -27.41
C ASP A 54 9.32 6.31 -27.95
N GLU A 55 9.51 6.99 -29.07
CA GLU A 55 8.47 7.83 -29.70
C GLU A 55 7.26 7.02 -30.21
N ARG A 56 7.42 5.72 -30.46
CA ARG A 56 6.35 4.82 -30.91
C ARG A 56 5.45 4.38 -29.75
N ALA A 57 5.90 4.55 -28.51
CA ALA A 57 5.13 4.20 -27.35
C ALA A 57 4.13 5.31 -26.97
N SER A 58 2.91 4.89 -26.65
CA SER A 58 1.88 5.79 -26.15
C SER A 58 2.08 6.04 -24.66
N LYS A 59 2.47 7.26 -24.32
CA LYS A 59 2.57 7.73 -22.93
C LYS A 59 1.27 7.55 -22.14
N GLY A 60 0.11 7.62 -22.81
CA GLY A 60 -1.19 7.40 -22.18
C GLY A 60 -1.40 5.96 -21.73
N ILE A 61 -0.95 4.98 -22.52
CA ILE A 61 -1.03 3.55 -22.16
C ILE A 61 -0.06 3.26 -21.02
N LEU A 62 1.16 3.77 -21.09
CA LEU A 62 2.16 3.60 -20.02
C LEU A 62 1.69 4.23 -18.70
N LEU A 63 1.04 5.39 -18.76
CA LEU A 63 0.36 5.99 -17.60
C LEU A 63 -0.76 5.08 -17.07
N ALA A 64 -1.61 4.55 -17.94
CA ALA A 64 -2.71 3.66 -17.54
C ALA A 64 -2.21 2.39 -16.83
N ILE A 65 -1.01 1.91 -17.17
CA ILE A 65 -0.35 0.78 -16.49
C ILE A 65 0.13 1.16 -15.08
N GLN A 66 0.50 2.42 -14.83
CA GLN A 66 0.98 2.89 -13.52
C GLN A 66 -0.14 3.39 -12.59
N ILE A 67 -1.26 3.86 -13.16
CA ILE A 67 -2.40 4.39 -12.39
C ILE A 67 -2.89 3.42 -11.29
N PRO A 68 -3.04 2.11 -11.55
CA PRO A 68 -3.47 1.17 -10.52
C PRO A 68 -2.61 1.25 -9.26
N LEU A 69 -1.27 1.24 -9.39
CA LEU A 69 -0.35 1.34 -8.24
C LEU A 69 -0.53 2.64 -7.46
N PHE A 70 -0.67 3.75 -8.18
CA PHE A 70 -0.90 5.04 -7.55
C PHE A 70 -2.24 5.08 -6.78
N LEU A 71 -3.29 4.47 -7.34
CA LEU A 71 -4.57 4.34 -6.65
C LEU A 71 -4.46 3.43 -5.42
N THR A 72 -3.71 2.32 -5.50
CA THR A 72 -3.47 1.45 -4.34
C THR A 72 -2.80 2.21 -3.21
N LEU A 73 -1.80 3.05 -3.52
CA LEU A 73 -1.14 3.93 -2.55
C LEU A 73 -2.16 4.84 -1.84
N LEU A 74 -3.00 5.56 -2.59
CA LEU A 74 -3.97 6.50 -2.03
C LEU A 74 -5.03 5.79 -1.18
N ILE A 75 -5.54 4.66 -1.66
CA ILE A 75 -6.52 3.85 -0.92
C ILE A 75 -5.90 3.29 0.36
N GLY A 76 -4.62 2.87 0.31
CA GLY A 76 -3.88 2.38 1.49
C GLY A 76 -3.70 3.45 2.54
N VAL A 77 -3.31 4.66 2.12
CA VAL A 77 -3.23 5.82 3.00
C VAL A 77 -4.58 6.11 3.63
N TYR A 78 -5.67 6.11 2.86
CA TYR A 78 -7.01 6.32 3.40
C TYR A 78 -7.40 5.31 4.49
N TRP A 79 -7.22 4.02 4.24
CA TRP A 79 -7.56 2.99 5.24
C TRP A 79 -6.66 3.04 6.46
N LEU A 80 -5.36 3.34 6.28
CA LEU A 80 -4.42 3.51 7.37
C LEU A 80 -4.77 4.73 8.23
N GLN A 81 -5.16 5.86 7.61
CA GLN A 81 -5.64 7.04 8.32
C GLN A 81 -6.90 6.74 9.14
N LYS A 82 -7.83 5.97 8.56
CA LYS A 82 -9.06 5.56 9.24
C LYS A 82 -8.77 4.65 10.43
N LEU A 83 -7.86 3.68 10.27
CA LEU A 83 -7.40 2.79 11.34
C LEU A 83 -6.77 3.59 12.50
N LEU A 84 -5.82 4.47 12.18
CA LEU A 84 -5.14 5.32 13.18
C LEU A 84 -6.11 6.27 13.89
N SER A 85 -7.16 6.72 13.22
CA SER A 85 -8.23 7.51 13.85
C SER A 85 -8.99 6.71 14.91
N TYR A 86 -9.29 5.44 14.67
CA TYR A 86 -9.91 4.58 15.69
C TYR A 86 -8.98 4.32 16.87
N TYR A 87 -7.70 4.10 16.62
CA TYR A 87 -6.69 3.94 17.68
C TYR A 87 -6.50 5.21 18.51
N GLN A 88 -6.57 6.39 17.88
CA GLN A 88 -6.54 7.67 18.59
C GLN A 88 -7.75 7.85 19.51
N GLN A 89 -8.90 7.27 19.18
CA GLN A 89 -10.11 7.27 20.03
C GLN A 89 -10.08 6.20 21.13
N GLY A 90 -9.04 5.37 21.18
CA GLY A 90 -8.91 4.26 22.13
C GLY A 90 -9.66 2.99 21.72
N LEU A 91 -10.23 2.96 20.50
CA LEU A 91 -10.96 1.82 19.94
C LEU A 91 -9.98 0.86 19.25
N PHE A 92 -9.07 0.26 20.01
CA PHE A 92 -8.04 -0.64 19.46
C PHE A 92 -8.65 -1.95 18.94
N PHE A 93 -9.53 -2.57 19.72
CA PHE A 93 -10.16 -3.87 19.42
C PHE A 93 -11.61 -3.75 18.92
N GLY A 94 -11.99 -2.55 18.47
CA GLY A 94 -13.32 -2.32 17.91
C GLY A 94 -13.57 -3.17 16.66
N ARG A 95 -14.84 -3.51 16.40
CA ARG A 95 -15.22 -4.18 15.14
C ARG A 95 -14.79 -3.35 13.92
N GLU A 96 -14.89 -2.03 14.03
CA GLU A 96 -14.51 -1.07 12.99
C GLU A 96 -13.01 -1.01 12.73
N SER A 97 -12.16 -1.07 13.77
CA SER A 97 -10.71 -1.07 13.61
C SER A 97 -10.23 -2.38 12.97
N MET A 98 -10.79 -3.52 13.39
CA MET A 98 -10.53 -4.82 12.75
C MET A 98 -10.94 -4.82 11.26
N HIS A 99 -12.08 -4.23 10.92
CA HIS A 99 -12.52 -4.13 9.52
C HIS A 99 -11.55 -3.29 8.69
N CYS A 100 -11.06 -2.17 9.22
CA CYS A 100 -10.04 -1.35 8.53
C CYS A 100 -8.74 -2.14 8.32
N TYR A 101 -8.33 -2.93 9.32
CA TYR A 101 -7.13 -3.76 9.20
C TYR A 101 -7.29 -4.86 8.13
N LEU A 102 -8.46 -5.52 8.07
CA LEU A 102 -8.76 -6.50 7.02
C LEU A 102 -8.73 -5.88 5.62
N TRP A 103 -9.24 -4.65 5.46
CA TRP A 103 -9.12 -3.93 4.19
C TRP A 103 -7.67 -3.65 3.80
N LEU A 104 -6.81 -3.30 4.77
CA LEU A 104 -5.38 -3.12 4.52
C LEU A 104 -4.70 -4.43 4.08
N ILE A 105 -5.08 -5.58 4.66
CA ILE A 105 -4.60 -6.89 4.20
C ILE A 105 -5.03 -7.16 2.76
N TRP A 106 -6.31 -6.99 2.46
CA TRP A 106 -6.83 -7.20 1.10
C TRP A 106 -6.15 -6.28 0.09
N LEU A 107 -5.90 -5.03 0.49
CA LEU A 107 -5.17 -4.09 -0.33
C LEU A 107 -3.73 -4.55 -0.58
N LYS A 108 -3.04 -5.10 0.43
CA LYS A 108 -1.68 -5.62 0.25
C LYS A 108 -1.64 -6.89 -0.61
N VAL A 109 -2.65 -7.75 -0.50
CA VAL A 109 -2.82 -8.90 -1.43
C VAL A 109 -3.04 -8.40 -2.86
N PHE A 110 -3.87 -7.37 -3.05
CA PHE A 110 -4.10 -6.78 -4.36
C PHE A 110 -2.83 -6.11 -4.93
N ASP A 111 -2.09 -5.39 -4.09
CA ASP A 111 -0.79 -4.79 -4.41
C ASP A 111 0.22 -5.84 -4.90
N PHE A 112 0.33 -6.96 -4.18
CA PHE A 112 1.16 -8.11 -4.58
C PHE A 112 0.74 -8.70 -5.94
N VAL A 113 -0.56 -8.77 -6.23
CA VAL A 113 -1.05 -9.20 -7.54
C VAL A 113 -0.68 -8.18 -8.63
N LEU A 114 -0.78 -6.89 -8.34
CA LEU A 114 -0.37 -5.84 -9.28
C LEU A 114 1.13 -5.89 -9.56
N GLU A 115 1.97 -6.16 -8.57
CA GLU A 115 3.43 -6.32 -8.75
C GLU A 115 3.77 -7.47 -9.70
N MET A 116 2.95 -8.53 -9.76
CA MET A 116 3.10 -9.60 -10.75
C MET A 116 2.53 -9.24 -12.12
N VAL A 117 1.35 -8.62 -12.15
CA VAL A 117 0.64 -8.32 -13.40
C VAL A 117 1.29 -7.17 -14.16
N GLN A 118 1.80 -6.15 -13.47
CA GLN A 118 2.38 -4.97 -14.09
C GLN A 118 3.58 -5.26 -15.01
N PRO A 119 4.62 -6.01 -14.60
CA PRO A 119 5.74 -6.35 -15.50
C PRO A 119 5.29 -7.22 -16.67
N LEU A 120 4.26 -8.08 -16.51
CA LEU A 120 3.68 -8.83 -17.62
C LEU A 120 3.02 -7.91 -18.63
N VAL A 121 2.13 -7.02 -18.19
CA VAL A 121 1.44 -6.06 -19.07
C VAL A 121 2.43 -5.14 -19.76
N THR A 122 3.43 -4.65 -19.02
CA THR A 122 4.52 -3.83 -19.56
C THR A 122 5.33 -4.59 -20.59
N GLY A 123 5.69 -5.85 -20.31
CA GLY A 123 6.41 -6.71 -21.24
C GLY A 123 5.64 -7.04 -22.51
N PHE A 124 4.34 -7.32 -22.41
CA PHE A 124 3.46 -7.50 -23.58
C PHE A 124 3.39 -6.23 -24.43
N TYR A 125 3.29 -5.07 -23.79
CA TYR A 125 3.28 -3.79 -24.50
C TYR A 125 4.64 -3.50 -25.17
N HIS A 126 5.74 -3.68 -24.45
CA HIS A 126 7.11 -3.51 -24.96
C HIS A 126 7.37 -4.43 -26.15
N ARG A 127 6.99 -5.71 -26.06
CA ARG A 127 7.12 -6.68 -27.16
C ARG A 127 6.41 -6.24 -28.44
N SER A 128 5.27 -5.56 -28.31
CA SER A 128 4.53 -5.05 -29.48
C SER A 128 5.32 -3.98 -30.25
N ILE A 129 6.27 -3.31 -29.60
CA ILE A 129 7.10 -2.24 -30.17
C ILE A 129 8.49 -2.75 -30.57
N PHE A 130 9.15 -3.53 -29.71
CA PHE A 130 10.57 -3.91 -29.82
C PHE A 130 10.84 -5.34 -30.31
N LYS A 131 9.80 -6.19 -30.48
CA LYS A 131 9.84 -7.60 -30.95
C LYS A 131 10.63 -8.59 -30.09
N GLU A 132 11.66 -8.16 -29.36
CA GLU A 132 12.36 -8.93 -28.34
C GLU A 132 12.12 -8.32 -26.95
N SER A 133 11.69 -9.15 -26.01
CA SER A 133 11.43 -8.72 -24.63
C SER A 133 11.71 -9.89 -23.68
N SER A 134 12.70 -9.74 -22.80
CA SER A 134 12.89 -10.62 -21.65
C SER A 134 12.09 -10.07 -20.47
N ILE A 135 11.02 -10.76 -20.09
CA ILE A 135 10.21 -10.35 -18.94
C ILE A 135 10.85 -10.94 -17.68
N GLU A 136 11.37 -10.07 -16.84
CA GLU A 136 11.79 -10.44 -15.48
C GLU A 136 10.61 -10.26 -14.54
N LEU A 137 10.29 -11.30 -13.78
CA LEU A 137 9.28 -11.28 -12.74
C LEU A 137 9.99 -11.16 -11.38
N PRO A 138 10.15 -9.95 -10.84
CA PRO A 138 10.64 -9.80 -9.48
C PRO A 138 9.55 -10.33 -8.53
N ILE A 139 9.85 -11.43 -7.85
CA ILE A 139 9.04 -11.91 -6.74
C ILE A 139 9.79 -11.52 -5.48
N ASP A 140 9.29 -10.52 -4.77
CA ASP A 140 9.83 -10.16 -3.46
C ASP A 140 9.18 -11.05 -2.38
N PHE A 141 10.00 -11.89 -1.74
CA PHE A 141 9.57 -12.72 -0.62
C PHE A 141 9.15 -11.88 0.60
N GLY A 142 9.65 -10.64 0.70
CA GLY A 142 9.27 -9.65 1.70
C GLY A 142 7.78 -9.35 1.72
N ASP A 143 7.14 -9.23 0.55
CA ASP A 143 5.70 -8.94 0.48
C ASP A 143 4.85 -10.11 0.99
N PHE A 144 5.24 -11.34 0.65
CA PHE A 144 4.58 -12.54 1.16
C PHE A 144 4.68 -12.63 2.70
N THR A 145 5.87 -12.44 3.25
CA THR A 145 6.08 -12.47 4.72
C THR A 145 5.34 -11.34 5.43
N THR A 146 5.22 -10.17 4.81
CA THR A 146 4.46 -9.04 5.33
C THR A 146 2.97 -9.35 5.41
N ILE A 147 2.39 -9.93 4.35
CA ILE A 147 0.99 -10.37 4.35
C ILE A 147 0.74 -11.41 5.44
N LEU A 148 1.64 -12.40 5.56
CA LEU A 148 1.55 -13.43 6.59
C LEU A 148 1.58 -12.80 8.00
N LEU A 149 2.51 -11.88 8.25
CA LEU A 149 2.62 -11.17 9.52
C LEU A 149 1.35 -10.38 9.84
N MET A 150 0.77 -9.68 8.86
CA MET A 150 -0.47 -8.94 9.04
C MET A 150 -1.63 -9.87 9.42
N LEU A 151 -1.74 -11.04 8.79
CA LEU A 151 -2.75 -12.05 9.15
C LEU A 151 -2.58 -12.55 10.59
N ILE A 152 -1.34 -12.81 11.01
CA ILE A 152 -1.02 -13.20 12.38
C ILE A 152 -1.44 -12.09 13.35
N ILE A 153 -1.14 -10.82 13.04
CA ILE A 153 -1.53 -9.68 13.88
C ILE A 153 -3.05 -9.61 14.02
N VAL A 154 -3.84 -9.79 12.96
CA VAL A 154 -5.32 -9.83 13.07
C VAL A 154 -5.78 -10.92 14.01
N TYR A 155 -5.21 -12.12 13.87
CA TYR A 155 -5.57 -13.24 14.74
C TYR A 155 -5.26 -12.92 16.21
N LEU A 156 -4.08 -12.36 16.49
CA LEU A 156 -3.69 -11.93 17.84
C LEU A 156 -4.61 -10.83 18.39
N LEU A 157 -4.99 -9.86 17.57
CA LEU A 157 -5.94 -8.80 17.96
C LEU A 157 -7.31 -9.38 18.28
N LYS A 158 -7.76 -10.41 17.56
CA LYS A 158 -9.01 -11.10 17.83
C LYS A 158 -8.96 -11.88 19.14
N ALA A 159 -7.89 -12.64 19.37
CA ALA A 159 -7.70 -13.35 20.64
C ALA A 159 -7.61 -12.39 21.84
N ALA A 160 -6.89 -11.27 21.69
CA ALA A 160 -6.79 -10.24 22.74
C ALA A 160 -8.16 -9.62 23.07
N LYS A 161 -9.01 -9.42 22.05
CA LYS A 161 -10.37 -8.94 22.24
C LYS A 161 -11.24 -9.92 23.04
N GLU A 162 -11.18 -11.21 22.70
CA GLU A 162 -11.92 -12.25 23.42
C GLU A 162 -11.51 -12.28 24.91
N ILE A 163 -10.22 -12.16 25.21
CA ILE A 163 -9.70 -12.06 26.59
C ILE A 163 -10.19 -10.77 27.30
N GLU A 164 -10.28 -9.65 26.60
CA GLU A 164 -10.79 -8.40 27.18
C GLU A 164 -12.30 -8.48 27.48
N GLU A 165 -13.07 -9.14 26.61
CA GLU A 165 -14.50 -9.37 26.80
C GLU A 165 -14.74 -10.33 27.98
N GLU A 166 -14.02 -11.45 28.06
CA GLU A 166 -14.11 -12.39 29.19
C GLU A 166 -13.79 -11.70 30.53
N ASN A 167 -12.68 -10.97 30.62
CA ASN A 167 -12.29 -10.27 31.85
C ASN A 167 -13.31 -9.21 32.29
N ARG A 168 -14.11 -8.69 31.35
CA ARG A 168 -15.17 -7.72 31.66
C ARG A 168 -16.45 -8.39 32.15
N GLU A 169 -16.69 -9.66 31.83
CA GLU A 169 -17.80 -10.44 32.38
C GLU A 169 -17.53 -10.94 33.81
N PHE A 170 -16.26 -11.05 34.21
CA PHE A 170 -15.86 -11.49 35.56
C PHE A 170 -15.75 -10.36 36.61
N ILE A 171 -15.85 -9.08 36.22
CA ILE A 171 -15.83 -7.91 37.13
C ILE A 171 -17.23 -7.30 37.22
#